data_AF-A0A7K4BIE7-F1
#
_entry.id   AF-A0A7K4BIE7-F1
#
_cell.length_a   1.000
_cell.length_b   1.000
_cell.length_c   1.000
_cell.angle_alpha   90.00
_cell.angle_beta   90.00
_cell.angle_gamma   90.00
#
_symmetry.space_group_name_H-M   'P 1'
#
loop_
_entity.id
_entity.type
_entity.pdbx_description
1 polymer ?
#
loop_
_entity_poly.entity_id
_entity_poly.type
_entity_poly.pdbx_seq_one_letter_code
_entity_poly.pdbx_strand_id
1 'polypeptide(L)'
;LRGDAYEMAETAGCRIVIEEDEIRTLVRPKVLAMLDALEIDYLGVSIDALLVVAPPEVAPEIQRVVGSSGVAMKEIGYAEEGAAESVLMVDGRVQDFAPRFRESAYTPVKKVVDTDKRDFEEMKAGVERAAEAALAKKERILSRLRSS
;
A
#
# COMPACT_ATOMS: atom_id res chain seq x y z
N LEU A 1 1.56 -7.97 -1.95
CA LEU A 1 3.02 -8.05 -1.73
C LEU A 1 3.47 -7.22 -0.53
N ARG A 2 3.27 -5.89 -0.49
CA ARG A 2 3.65 -5.06 0.68
C ARG A 2 3.04 -5.58 1.99
N GLY A 3 1.71 -5.75 2.02
CA GLY A 3 0.99 -6.36 3.14
C GLY A 3 1.53 -7.74 3.52
N ASP A 4 1.63 -8.66 2.56
CA ASP A 4 2.10 -10.03 2.81
C ASP A 4 3.52 -10.06 3.38
N ALA A 5 4.46 -9.29 2.79
CA ALA A 5 5.84 -9.23 3.26
C ALA A 5 5.94 -8.61 4.66
N TYR A 6 5.13 -7.59 4.95
CA TYR A 6 5.05 -6.99 6.28
C TYR A 6 4.54 -8.00 7.31
N GLU A 7 3.41 -8.66 7.04
CA GLU A 7 2.84 -9.67 7.95
C GLU A 7 3.78 -10.86 8.15
N MET A 8 4.49 -11.29 7.10
CA MET A 8 5.49 -12.34 7.20
C MET A 8 6.68 -11.94 8.07
N ALA A 9 7.22 -10.73 7.90
CA ALA A 9 8.34 -10.23 8.69
C ALA A 9 7.97 -10.11 10.18
N GLU A 10 6.80 -9.52 10.46
CA GLU A 10 6.25 -9.40 11.83
C GLU A 10 6.03 -10.77 12.47
N THR A 11 5.47 -11.73 11.73
CA THR A 11 5.17 -13.08 12.25
C THR A 11 6.43 -13.90 12.48
N ALA A 12 7.40 -13.83 11.56
CA ALA A 12 8.63 -14.62 11.63
C ALA A 12 9.70 -13.99 12.54
N GLY A 13 9.57 -12.70 12.86
CA GLY A 13 10.56 -11.98 13.67
C GLY A 13 11.90 -11.80 12.95
N CYS A 14 11.88 -11.61 11.63
CA CYS A 14 13.07 -11.47 10.81
C CYS A 14 12.92 -10.33 9.80
N ARG A 15 14.04 -9.98 9.14
CA ARG A 15 14.06 -8.97 8.10
C ARG A 15 13.81 -9.62 6.75
N ILE A 16 12.83 -9.09 6.00
CA ILE A 16 12.53 -9.53 4.62
C ILE A 16 12.99 -8.44 3.66
N VAL A 17 13.91 -8.78 2.76
CA VAL A 17 14.41 -7.90 1.71
C VAL A 17 13.76 -8.28 0.39
N ILE A 18 13.10 -7.32 -0.25
CA ILE A 18 12.47 -7.47 -1.56
C ILE A 18 13.30 -6.71 -2.60
N GLU A 19 13.58 -7.32 -3.74
CA GLU A 19 14.37 -6.74 -4.84
C GLU A 19 13.44 -6.37 -6.01
N GLU A 20 13.46 -5.10 -6.46
CA GLU A 20 12.43 -4.60 -7.39
C GLU A 20 12.56 -5.17 -8.81
N ASP A 21 13.79 -5.40 -9.28
CA ASP A 21 14.16 -5.55 -10.70
C ASP A 21 13.26 -6.52 -11.48
N GLU A 22 12.96 -7.66 -10.87
CA GLU A 22 12.26 -8.76 -11.54
C GLU A 22 10.75 -8.76 -11.28
N ILE A 23 10.27 -8.09 -10.23
CA ILE A 23 8.87 -8.16 -9.80
C ILE A 23 7.96 -7.55 -10.86
N ARG A 24 8.40 -6.43 -11.45
CA ARG A 24 7.62 -5.73 -12.48
C ARG A 24 7.34 -6.61 -13.70
N THR A 25 8.23 -7.56 -13.99
CA THR A 25 8.08 -8.50 -15.11
C THR A 25 7.06 -9.61 -14.85
N LEU A 26 6.71 -9.87 -13.58
CA LEU A 26 5.69 -10.84 -13.18
C LEU A 26 4.27 -10.29 -13.36
N VAL A 27 4.12 -8.97 -13.53
CA VAL A 27 2.82 -8.33 -13.77
C VAL A 27 2.49 -8.36 -15.25
N ARG A 28 1.28 -8.83 -15.59
CA ARG A 28 0.80 -8.85 -16.98
C ARG A 28 0.92 -7.44 -17.60
N PRO A 29 1.53 -7.27 -18.79
CA PRO A 29 1.82 -5.93 -19.35
C PRO A 29 0.60 -5.01 -19.47
N LYS A 30 -0.57 -5.55 -19.85
CA LYS A 30 -1.81 -4.77 -19.94
C LYS A 30 -2.30 -4.27 -18.57
N VAL A 31 -2.11 -5.07 -17.51
CA VAL A 31 -2.47 -4.70 -16.15
C VAL A 31 -1.48 -3.67 -15.62
N LEU A 32 -0.18 -3.92 -15.81
CA LEU A 32 0.87 -2.99 -15.41
C LEU A 32 0.67 -1.61 -16.05
N ALA A 33 0.45 -1.55 -17.37
CA ALA A 33 0.21 -0.29 -18.08
C ALA A 33 -1.02 0.46 -17.56
N MET A 34 -2.08 -0.26 -17.16
CA MET A 34 -3.25 0.34 -16.53
C MET A 34 -2.92 0.89 -15.13
N LEU A 35 -2.20 0.14 -14.31
CA LEU A 35 -1.78 0.58 -12.97
C LEU A 35 -0.90 1.82 -13.06
N ASP A 36 0.06 1.83 -13.99
CA ASP A 36 0.93 2.98 -14.27
C ASP A 36 0.12 4.21 -14.70
N ALA A 37 -0.80 4.05 -15.66
CA ALA A 37 -1.65 5.15 -16.15
C ALA A 37 -2.57 5.71 -15.05
N LEU A 38 -2.93 4.89 -14.06
CA LEU A 38 -3.75 5.29 -12.93
C LEU A 38 -2.91 5.73 -11.72
N GLU A 39 -1.57 5.68 -11.81
CA GLU A 39 -0.64 5.96 -10.70
C GLU A 39 -0.91 5.08 -9.47
N ILE A 40 -1.28 3.83 -9.72
CA ILE A 40 -1.54 2.82 -8.69
C ILE A 40 -0.26 2.02 -8.48
N ASP A 41 0.18 1.95 -7.23
CA ASP A 41 1.30 1.11 -6.82
C ASP A 41 0.94 -0.37 -6.98
N TYR A 42 1.58 -1.04 -7.95
CA TYR A 42 1.34 -2.46 -8.23
C TYR A 42 1.76 -3.39 -7.08
N LEU A 43 2.64 -2.93 -6.19
CA LEU A 43 3.13 -3.69 -5.03
C LEU A 43 2.13 -3.65 -3.85
N GLY A 44 1.28 -2.62 -3.83
CA GLY A 44 0.25 -2.36 -2.81
C GLY A 44 -1.16 -2.72 -3.24
N VAL A 45 -1.33 -3.51 -4.30
CA VAL A 45 -2.64 -4.06 -4.69
C VAL A 45 -2.59 -5.57 -4.76
N SER A 46 -3.73 -6.22 -4.52
CA SER A 46 -3.88 -7.65 -4.72
C SER A 46 -3.81 -7.94 -6.23
N ILE A 47 -2.65 -8.44 -6.65
CA ILE A 47 -2.44 -9.09 -7.95
C ILE A 47 -2.63 -10.59 -7.75
N ASP A 48 -3.13 -11.29 -8.77
CA ASP A 48 -3.30 -12.74 -8.75
C ASP A 48 -1.92 -13.42 -8.78
N ALA A 49 -1.31 -13.55 -7.60
CA ALA A 49 0.05 -14.01 -7.39
C ALA A 49 0.17 -14.75 -6.05
N LEU A 50 1.19 -15.61 -5.94
CA LEU A 50 1.53 -16.34 -4.72
C LEU A 50 2.95 -15.96 -4.29
N LEU A 51 3.10 -15.58 -3.02
CA LEU A 51 4.41 -15.40 -2.39
C LEU A 51 4.84 -16.71 -1.75
N VAL A 52 6.04 -17.17 -2.06
CA VAL A 52 6.61 -18.43 -1.54
C VAL A 52 7.96 -18.12 -0.92
N VAL A 53 8.17 -18.57 0.31
CA VAL A 53 9.48 -18.56 0.99
C VAL A 53 9.96 -19.99 1.15
N ALA A 54 11.19 -20.23 0.73
CA ALA A 54 11.81 -21.55 0.74
C ALA A 54 13.32 -21.43 1.04
N PRO A 55 13.96 -22.50 1.55
CA PRO A 55 15.41 -22.55 1.62
C PRO A 55 16.05 -22.36 0.22
N PRO A 56 17.19 -21.65 0.12
CA PRO A 56 17.83 -21.35 -1.16
C PRO A 56 18.13 -22.59 -2.01
N GLU A 57 18.45 -23.72 -1.39
CA GLU A 57 18.73 -24.98 -2.05
C GLU A 57 17.52 -25.62 -2.73
N VAL A 58 16.29 -25.26 -2.32
CA VAL A 58 15.04 -25.79 -2.87
C VAL A 58 14.39 -24.83 -3.87
N ALA A 59 14.68 -23.53 -3.79
CA ALA A 59 14.07 -22.50 -4.63
C ALA A 59 14.17 -22.77 -6.15
N PRO A 60 15.32 -23.22 -6.72
CA PRO A 60 15.42 -23.51 -8.16
C PRO A 60 14.49 -24.64 -8.61
N GLU A 61 14.29 -25.65 -7.77
CA GLU A 61 13.43 -26.78 -8.07
C GLU A 61 11.94 -26.38 -8.05
N ILE A 62 11.54 -25.55 -7.07
CA ILE A 62 10.18 -24.99 -7.02
C ILE A 62 9.89 -24.17 -8.27
N GLN A 63 10.80 -23.26 -8.65
CA GLN A 63 10.67 -22.45 -9.87
C GLN A 63 10.55 -23.32 -11.12
N ARG A 64 11.33 -24.39 -11.23
CA ARG A 64 11.29 -25.33 -12.36
C ARG A 64 9.93 -26.04 -12.45
N VAL A 65 9.41 -26.55 -11.33
CA VAL A 65 8.11 -27.25 -11.29
C VAL A 65 6.98 -26.30 -11.63
N VAL A 66 6.94 -25.11 -11.03
CA VAL A 66 5.90 -24.10 -11.31
C VAL A 66 5.98 -23.63 -12.77
N GLY A 67 7.19 -23.36 -13.26
CA GLY A 67 7.43 -22.98 -14.66
C GLY A 67 7.00 -24.03 -15.66
N SER A 68 7.15 -25.33 -15.35
CA SER A 68 6.68 -26.42 -16.21
C SER A 68 5.15 -26.47 -16.38
N SER A 69 4.41 -25.82 -15.46
CA SER A 69 2.95 -25.65 -15.54
C SER A 69 2.53 -24.37 -16.27
N GLY A 70 3.48 -23.61 -16.83
CA GLY A 70 3.21 -22.37 -17.56
C GLY A 70 2.97 -21.15 -16.67
N VAL A 71 3.29 -21.23 -15.38
CA VAL A 71 3.16 -20.12 -14.43
C VAL A 71 4.52 -19.42 -14.26
N ALA A 72 4.53 -18.10 -14.40
CA ALA A 72 5.73 -17.31 -14.18
C ALA A 72 6.06 -17.24 -12.68
N MET A 73 7.31 -17.53 -12.33
CA MET A 73 7.81 -17.45 -10.97
C MET A 73 9.24 -16.95 -11.02
N LYS A 74 9.57 -15.98 -10.16
CA LYS A 74 10.92 -15.44 -10.01
C LYS A 74 11.26 -15.32 -8.53
N GLU A 75 12.53 -15.38 -8.23
CA GLU A 75 13.06 -14.96 -6.94
C GLU A 75 12.99 -13.44 -6.89
N ILE A 76 12.47 -12.91 -5.78
CA ILE A 76 12.17 -11.48 -5.64
C ILE A 76 12.80 -10.89 -4.38
N GLY A 77 13.73 -11.61 -3.76
CA GLY A 77 14.28 -11.23 -2.46
C GLY A 77 14.62 -12.41 -1.57
N TYR A 78 14.95 -12.11 -0.32
CA TYR A 78 15.44 -13.06 0.67
C TYR A 78 15.06 -12.64 2.09
N ALA A 79 15.13 -13.59 3.03
CA ALA A 79 14.98 -13.32 4.45
C ALA A 79 16.35 -13.38 5.15
N GLU A 80 16.57 -12.51 6.12
CA GLU A 80 17.80 -12.46 6.91
C GLU A 80 17.51 -12.18 8.40
N GLU A 81 18.50 -12.45 9.25
CA GLU A 81 18.43 -12.08 10.66
C GLU A 81 18.37 -10.56 10.80
N GLY A 82 17.47 -10.06 11.65
CA GLY A 82 17.31 -8.62 11.84
C GLY A 82 16.05 -8.27 12.60
N ALA A 83 15.74 -6.97 12.63
CA ALA A 83 14.45 -6.50 13.12
C ALA A 83 13.31 -7.08 12.28
N ALA A 84 12.13 -7.23 12.89
CA ALA A 84 10.91 -7.53 12.17
C ALA A 84 10.57 -6.35 11.25
N GLU A 85 11.04 -6.41 10.01
CA GLU A 85 10.80 -5.37 9.01
C GLU A 85 10.80 -5.95 7.61
N SER A 86 10.06 -5.31 6.70
CA SER A 86 10.17 -5.57 5.27
C SER A 86 10.72 -4.33 4.57
N VAL A 87 11.68 -4.53 3.66
CA VAL A 87 12.35 -3.45 2.94
C VAL A 87 12.40 -3.72 1.46
N LEU A 88 12.54 -2.67 0.66
CA LEU A 88 12.71 -2.73 -0.78
C LEU A 88 14.13 -2.31 -1.15
N MET A 89 14.85 -3.15 -1.87
CA MET A 89 16.16 -2.86 -2.45
C MET A 89 15.97 -2.40 -3.90
N VAL A 90 16.36 -1.16 -4.19
CA VAL A 90 16.31 -0.57 -5.52
C VAL A 90 17.65 0.08 -5.81
N ASP A 91 18.33 -0.34 -6.88
CA ASP A 91 19.65 0.18 -7.26
C ASP A 91 20.66 0.16 -6.07
N GLY A 92 20.60 -0.89 -5.24
CA GLY A 92 21.44 -1.04 -4.04
C GLY A 92 21.08 -0.11 -2.88
N ARG A 93 19.93 0.57 -2.93
CA ARG A 93 19.42 1.43 -1.85
C ARG A 93 18.21 0.80 -1.20
N VAL A 94 18.23 0.77 0.13
CA VAL A 94 17.11 0.34 0.96
C VAL A 94 16.06 1.45 0.99
N GLN A 95 14.82 1.10 0.68
CA GLN A 95 13.64 1.94 0.74
C GLN A 95 12.58 1.29 1.64
N ASP A 96 11.67 2.13 2.14
CA ASP A 96 10.53 1.69 2.93
C ASP A 96 9.59 0.80 2.10
N PHE A 97 9.29 -0.37 2.65
CA PHE A 97 8.34 -1.33 2.07
C PHE A 97 7.07 -1.53 2.89
N ALA A 98 6.85 -0.70 3.92
CA ALA A 98 5.66 -0.77 4.74
C ALA A 98 4.35 -0.70 3.92
N PRO A 99 3.29 -1.38 4.37
CA PRO A 99 1.97 -1.27 3.77
C PRO A 99 1.50 0.19 3.76
N ARG A 100 0.99 0.65 2.61
CA ARG A 100 0.51 2.03 2.47
C ARG A 100 -0.99 2.08 2.76
N PHE A 101 -1.50 3.15 3.36
CA PHE A 101 -2.94 3.32 3.65
C PHE A 101 -3.86 3.27 2.39
N ARG A 102 -3.28 3.28 1.18
CA ARG A 102 -3.94 3.25 -0.14
C ARG A 102 -4.43 1.86 -0.60
N GLU A 103 -4.33 0.79 0.19
CA GLU A 103 -4.74 -0.56 -0.25
C GLU A 103 -6.28 -0.74 -0.37
N SER A 104 -7.09 0.25 0.05
CA SER A 104 -8.56 0.25 -0.15
C SER A 104 -9.00 1.01 -1.40
N ALA A 105 -9.76 0.34 -2.27
CA ALA A 105 -10.41 0.79 -3.52
C ALA A 105 -10.17 2.26 -3.92
N TYR A 106 -9.38 2.44 -4.99
CA TYR A 106 -9.13 3.71 -5.66
C TYR A 106 -10.42 4.27 -6.29
N THR A 107 -11.17 5.05 -5.52
CA THR A 107 -12.22 5.91 -6.07
C THR A 107 -11.60 7.28 -6.41
N PRO A 108 -12.02 7.93 -7.52
CA PRO A 108 -11.45 9.22 -7.96
C PRO A 108 -11.41 10.31 -6.89
N VAL A 109 -12.31 10.24 -5.90
CA VAL A 109 -12.39 11.17 -4.77
C VAL A 109 -11.12 11.16 -3.91
N LYS A 110 -10.41 10.02 -3.81
CA LYS A 110 -9.21 9.89 -2.98
C LYS A 110 -7.91 10.34 -3.67
N LYS A 111 -7.89 10.45 -5.01
CA LYS A 111 -6.72 10.97 -5.77
C LYS A 111 -6.38 12.41 -5.40
N VAL A 112 -7.38 13.21 -5.02
CA VAL A 112 -7.24 14.65 -4.74
C VAL A 112 -6.60 14.92 -3.35
N VAL A 113 -6.58 13.92 -2.46
CA VAL A 113 -6.14 14.13 -1.07
C VAL A 113 -4.62 14.00 -0.92
N ASP A 114 -3.95 13.34 -1.88
CA ASP A 114 -2.53 12.97 -1.74
C ASP A 114 -1.57 13.86 -2.54
N THR A 115 -2.07 14.85 -3.29
CA THR A 115 -1.24 15.74 -4.14
C THR A 115 -1.22 17.19 -3.71
N ASP A 116 -1.92 17.58 -2.65
CA ASP A 116 -1.74 18.89 -2.04
C ASP A 116 -1.74 18.72 -0.52
N LYS A 117 -0.60 19.00 0.11
CA LYS A 117 -0.58 19.38 1.53
C LYS A 117 -1.34 20.69 1.66
N ARG A 118 -2.69 20.63 1.64
CA ARG A 118 -3.50 21.72 2.16
C ARG A 118 -3.08 21.91 3.61
N ASP A 119 -2.85 23.16 3.99
CA ASP A 119 -2.34 23.49 5.32
C ASP A 119 -3.29 22.90 6.37
N PHE A 120 -2.78 21.97 7.17
CA PHE A 120 -3.56 21.27 8.18
C PHE A 120 -4.24 22.26 9.13
N GLU A 121 -3.57 23.38 9.42
CA GLU A 121 -4.12 24.45 10.25
C GLU A 121 -5.28 25.18 9.57
N GLU A 122 -5.22 25.40 8.26
CA GLU A 122 -6.32 26.01 7.51
C GLU A 122 -7.55 25.11 7.50
N MET A 123 -7.35 23.79 7.35
CA MET A 123 -8.44 22.81 7.40
C MET A 123 -9.06 22.73 8.79
N LYS A 124 -8.24 22.72 9.85
CA LYS A 124 -8.71 22.74 11.24
C LYS A 124 -9.54 23.99 11.54
N ALA A 125 -9.06 25.17 11.13
CA ALA A 125 -9.81 26.42 11.25
C ALA A 125 -11.12 26.39 10.44
N GLY A 126 -11.13 25.74 9.28
CA GLY A 126 -12.35 25.52 8.49
C GLY A 126 -13.41 24.68 9.22
N VAL A 127 -12.98 23.59 9.86
CA VAL A 127 -13.86 22.70 10.65
C VAL A 127 -14.41 23.42 11.88
N GLU A 128 -13.56 24.17 12.61
CA GLU A 128 -13.98 24.97 13.76
C GLU A 128 -15.05 26.01 13.37
N ARG A 129 -14.82 26.78 12.30
CA ARG A 129 -15.81 27.74 11.78
C ARG A 129 -17.13 27.08 11.39
N ALA A 130 -17.08 25.90 10.77
CA ALA A 130 -18.29 25.17 10.39
C ALA A 130 -19.07 24.68 11.62
N ALA A 131 -18.37 24.22 12.66
CA ALA A 131 -18.97 23.81 13.92
C ALA A 131 -19.63 24.98 14.66
N GLU A 132 -18.95 26.14 14.73
CA GLU A 132 -19.49 27.35 15.32
C GLU A 132 -20.74 27.86 14.57
N ALA A 133 -20.70 27.87 13.24
CA ALA A 133 -21.84 28.26 12.42
C ALA A 133 -23.05 27.33 12.63
N ALA A 134 -22.81 26.02 12.78
CA ALA A 134 -23.85 25.04 13.07
C ALA A 134 -24.46 25.26 14.47
N LEU A 135 -23.63 25.53 15.48
CA LEU A 135 -24.07 25.88 16.84
C LEU A 135 -24.89 27.17 16.84
N ALA A 136 -24.43 28.23 16.19
CA ALA A 136 -25.15 29.49 16.09
C ALA A 136 -26.51 29.31 15.39
N LYS A 137 -26.56 28.50 14.32
CA LYS A 137 -27.82 28.16 13.64
C LYS A 137 -28.77 27.39 14.55
N LYS A 138 -28.25 26.41 15.32
CA LYS A 138 -29.04 25.63 16.29
C LYS A 138 -29.65 26.54 17.35
N GLU A 139 -28.86 27.41 17.98
CA GLU A 139 -29.34 28.34 19.00
C GLU A 139 -30.39 29.31 18.45
N ARG A 140 -30.18 29.82 17.22
CA ARG A 140 -31.17 30.67 16.54
C ARG A 140 -32.50 29.96 16.27
N ILE A 141 -32.47 28.67 15.97
CA ILE A 141 -33.69 27.88 15.77
C ILE A 141 -34.36 27.60 17.11
N LEU A 142 -33.59 27.22 18.14
CA LEU A 142 -34.11 26.98 19.48
C LEU A 142 -34.76 28.23 20.10
N SER A 143 -34.18 29.42 19.90
CA SER A 143 -34.76 30.66 20.38
C SER A 143 -36.11 30.97 19.72
N ARG A 144 -36.23 30.76 18.40
CA ARG A 144 -37.49 30.91 17.66
C ARG A 144 -38.56 29.91 18.10
N LEU A 145 -38.17 28.68 18.39
CA LEU A 145 -39.10 27.64 18.88
C LEU A 145 -39.57 27.89 20.32
N ARG A 146 -38.77 28.56 21.15
CA ARG A 146 -39.12 28.92 22.54
C ARG A 146 -39.91 30.22 22.67
N SER A 147 -40.02 31.01 21.60
CA SER A 147 -40.77 32.26 21.54
C SER A 147 -42.06 32.16 20.71
N SER A 148 -42.45 30.93 20.34
CA SER A 148 -43.81 30.55 19.91
C SER A 148 -44.47 29.72 21.02
#